data_AF-A0A498BU44-F1
#
_entry.id   AF-A0A498BU44-F1
#
_cell.length_a   1.000
_cell.length_b   1.000
_cell.length_c   1.000
_cell.angle_alpha   90.00
_cell.angle_beta   90.00
_cell.angle_gamma   90.00
#
_symmetry.space_group_name_H-M   'P 1'
#
loop_
_entity.id
_entity.type
_entity.pdbx_description
1 polymer ?
#
loop_
_entity_poly.entity_id
_entity_poly.type
_entity_poly.pdbx_seq_one_letter_code
_entity_poly.pdbx_strand_id
1 'polypeptide(L)' 'MSLFITCPVQSVERATAFYRALGWSLNAEMSDQNVSCFAIDDPDGYHYSPFWMKPEPDPAA' A
#
# COMPACT_ATOMS: atom_id res chain seq x y z
N MET A 1 9.08 -8.37 -14.07
CA MET A 1 9.49 -9.01 -12.79
C MET A 1 8.76 -8.29 -11.66
N SER A 2 8.19 -9.01 -10.70
CA SER A 2 7.30 -8.40 -9.69
C SER A 2 7.96 -8.34 -8.31
N LEU A 3 7.85 -7.20 -7.62
CA LEU A 3 8.36 -6.98 -6.28
C LEU A 3 7.24 -6.54 -5.33
N PHE A 4 7.03 -7.32 -4.27
CA PHE A 4 6.05 -7.06 -3.24
C PHE A 4 6.77 -6.58 -1.98
N ILE A 5 6.41 -5.40 -1.48
CA ILE A 5 7.09 -4.76 -0.34
C ILE A 5 6.06 -4.50 0.74
N THR A 6 6.22 -5.07 1.92
CA THR A 6 5.38 -4.74 3.08
C THR A 6 6.07 -3.68 3.92
N CYS A 7 5.39 -2.57 4.17
CA CYS A 7 5.88 -1.46 4.95
C CYS A 7 4.94 -1.21 6.13
N PRO A 8 5.34 -1.57 7.36
CA PRO A 8 4.53 -1.29 8.54
C PRO A 8 4.50 0.22 8.79
N VAL A 9 3.30 0.78 8.92
CA VAL A 9 3.08 2.20 9.16
C VAL A 9 2.15 2.46 10.31
N GLN A 10 2.45 3.53 11.06
CA GLN A 10 1.63 3.96 12.19
C GLN A 10 0.20 4.34 11.80
N SER A 11 -0.04 4.79 10.56
CA SER A 11 -1.38 5.07 10.06
C SER A 11 -1.47 4.82 8.57
N VAL A 12 -2.33 3.87 8.21
CA VAL A 12 -2.62 3.49 6.83
C VAL A 12 -3.29 4.65 6.12
N GLU A 13 -4.32 5.26 6.71
CA GLU A 13 -5.04 6.40 6.14
C GLU A 13 -4.10 7.54 5.70
N ARG A 14 -3.12 7.90 6.53
CA ARG A 14 -2.14 8.93 6.19
C ARG A 14 -1.27 8.52 5.00
N ALA A 15 -0.82 7.26 4.96
CA ALA A 15 -0.08 6.73 3.83
C ALA A 15 -0.95 6.74 2.56
N THR A 16 -2.18 6.24 2.62
CA THR A 16 -3.13 6.23 1.49
C THR A 16 -3.33 7.62 0.92
N ALA A 17 -3.60 8.61 1.78
CA ALA A 17 -3.82 10.00 1.38
C ALA A 17 -2.58 10.59 0.71
N PHE A 18 -1.40 10.34 1.27
CA PHE A 18 -0.13 10.80 0.73
C PHE A 18 0.14 10.22 -0.67
N TYR A 19 0.10 8.90 -0.84
CA TYR A 19 0.40 8.26 -2.12
C TYR A 19 -0.67 8.53 -3.18
N ARG A 20 -1.95 8.67 -2.79
CA ARG A 20 -2.98 9.17 -3.70
C ARG A 20 -2.72 10.60 -4.16
N ALA A 21 -2.26 11.48 -3.27
CA ALA A 21 -1.91 12.85 -3.63
C ALA A 21 -0.70 12.91 -4.58
N LEU A 22 0.19 11.91 -4.54
CA LEU A 22 1.26 11.72 -5.53
C LEU A 22 0.77 11.19 -6.88
N GLY A 23 -0.53 10.91 -7.02
CA GLY A 23 -1.13 10.39 -8.25
C GLY A 23 -1.07 8.87 -8.39
N TRP A 24 -0.75 8.15 -7.31
CA TRP A 24 -0.70 6.68 -7.37
C TRP A 24 -2.10 6.07 -7.23
N SER A 25 -2.33 5.01 -8.01
CA SER A 25 -3.61 4.30 -8.03
C SER A 25 -3.69 3.27 -6.91
N LEU A 26 -4.66 3.45 -6.02
CA LEU A 26 -4.94 2.48 -4.94
C LEU A 26 -5.65 1.26 -5.52
N ASN A 27 -5.13 0.07 -5.21
CA ASN A 27 -5.77 -1.20 -5.55
C ASN A 27 -6.88 -1.53 -4.53
N ALA A 28 -8.13 -1.24 -4.89
CA ALA A 28 -9.28 -1.44 -4.01
C ALA A 28 -9.56 -2.91 -3.65
N GLU A 29 -9.12 -3.88 -4.45
CA GLU A 29 -9.27 -5.31 -4.12
C GLU A 29 -8.31 -5.77 -3.03
N MET A 30 -7.21 -5.05 -2.85
CA MET A 30 -6.14 -5.35 -1.88
C MET A 30 -5.91 -4.24 -0.85
N SER A 31 -6.87 -3.32 -0.71
CA SER A 31 -6.80 -2.21 0.25
C SER A 31 -8.06 -2.15 1.12
N ASP A 32 -7.85 -1.97 2.41
CA ASP A 32 -8.89 -1.79 3.41
C ASP A 32 -8.48 -0.73 4.46
N GLN A 33 -9.09 -0.75 5.65
CA GLN A 33 -8.82 0.18 6.75
C GLN A 33 -7.48 -0.10 7.48
N ASN A 34 -6.93 -1.29 7.29
CA ASN A 34 -5.74 -1.85 7.93
C ASN A 34 -4.57 -2.04 6.96
N VAL A 35 -4.82 -2.05 5.65
CA VAL A 35 -3.80 -2.12 4.61
C VAL A 35 -4.13 -1.22 3.41
N SER A 36 -3.12 -0.59 2.83
CA SER A 36 -3.24 0.07 1.52
C SER A 36 -2.25 -0.53 0.56
N CYS A 37 -2.74 -0.94 -0.61
CA CYS A 37 -1.94 -1.52 -1.68
C CYS A 37 -1.96 -0.60 -2.90
N PHE A 38 -0.79 -0.29 -3.44
CA PHE A 38 -0.65 0.47 -4.67
C PHE A 38 0.05 -0.40 -5.71
N ALA A 39 -0.34 -0.26 -6.98
CA ALA A 39 0.30 -0.92 -8.10
C ALA A 39 1.05 0.12 -8.93
N ILE A 40 2.35 -0.11 -9.13
CA ILE A 40 3.23 0.81 -9.86
C ILE A 40 3.93 -0.01 -10.93
N ASP A 41 3.67 0.36 -12.18
CA ASP A 41 4.39 -0.17 -13.33
C ASP A 41 5.52 0.79 -13.68
N ASP A 42 6.72 0.24 -13.74
CA ASP A 42 7.91 0.99 -14.14
C ASP A 42 8.16 0.82 -15.65
N PRO A 43 8.70 1.85 -16.34
CA PRO A 43 9.02 1.79 -17.77
C PRO A 43 9.94 0.63 -18.17
N ASP A 44 10.77 0.13 -17.25
CA ASP A 44 11.67 -1.00 -17.49
C ASP A 44 10.97 -2.38 -17.37
N GLY A 45 9.65 -2.42 -17.18
CA GLY A 45 8.86 -3.66 -17.11
C GLY A 45 8.87 -4.34 -15.73
N TYR A 46 9.19 -3.56 -14.69
CA TYR A 46 9.04 -3.99 -13.30
C TYR A 46 7.66 -3.60 -12.77
N HIS A 47 7.07 -4.51 -11.99
CA HIS A 47 5.81 -4.28 -11.30
C HIS A 47 6.08 -4.22 -9.80
N TYR A 48 5.76 -3.10 -9.17
CA TYR A 48 5.92 -2.90 -7.74
C TYR A 48 4.55 -2.84 -7.06
N SER A 49 4.39 -3.65 -6.02
CA SER A 49 3.18 -3.67 -5.21
C SER A 49 3.53 -3.46 -3.73
N PRO A 50 3.72 -2.21 -3.31
CA PRO A 50 3.91 -1.90 -1.90
C PRO A 50 2.59 -1.95 -1.11
N PHE A 51 2.67 -2.54 0.09
CA PHE A 51 1.58 -2.70 1.05
C PHE A 51 1.91 -1.94 2.33
N TRP A 52 1.13 -0.91 2.61
CA TRP A 52 1.21 -0.14 3.86
C TRP A 52 0.22 -0.73 4.84
N MET A 53 0.73 -1.43 5.86
CA MET A 53 -0.09 -2.13 6.85
C MET A 53 0.14 -1.57 8.25
N LYS A 54 -0.84 -1.69 9.14
CA LYS A 54 -0.61 -1.43 10.56
C LYS A 54 0.48 -2.39 11.11
N PRO A 55 1.42 -1.90 11.95
CA PRO A 55 2.50 -2.72 12.51
C PRO A 55 2.02 -3.81 13.47
N GLU A 56 0.87 -3.59 14.10
CA GLU A 56 0.25 -4.53 15.04
C GLU A 56 -1.13 -4.92 14.55
N PRO A 57 -1.52 -6.21 14.70
CA PRO A 57 -2.93 -6.58 14.59
C PRO A 57 -3.70 -5.80 15.66
N ASP A 58 -4.85 -5.22 15.28
CA ASP A 58 -5.72 -4.55 16.23
C ASP A 58 -6.07 -5.53 17.36
N PRO A 59 -5.71 -5.25 18.62
CA PRO A 59 -5.99 -6.16 19.73
C PRO A 59 -7.50 -6.37 19.97
N ALA A 60 -8.37 -5.64 19.26
CA ALA A 60 -9.82 -5.78 19.30
C ALA A 60 -10.44 -6.65 18.16
N ALA A 61 -9.63 -7.36 17.36
CA ALA A 61 -10.11 -8.29 16.32
C ALA A 61 -10.42 -9.70 16.87
#